data_AF-A0A4P7REW1-F1
#
_entry.id   AF-A0A4P7REW1-F1
#
_cell.length_a   1.000
_cell.length_b   1.000
_cell.length_c   1.000
_cell.angle_alpha   90.00
_cell.angle_beta   90.00
_cell.angle_gamma   90.00
#
_symmetry.space_group_name_H-M   'P 1'
#
loop_
_entity.id
_entity.type
_entity.pdbx_description
1 polymer ?
#
loop_
_entity_poly.entity_id
_entity_poly.type
_entity_poly.pdbx_seq_one_letter_code
_entity_poly.pdbx_strand_id
1 'polypeptide(L)'
;MGVDASLAQDNKGGIFSCVDGRGRRLTSDRPIPECLDREQRELNSSGIVRRIVPPSYTADERAKIADQRRIENAEKSRIAEEKRRDRALMIRYPNRGVHDKERAEALGQIDEVIDAVDKRSKALAAQRREIELELEFYQNDINKAPAWLRRKFEDNADQLLVQQRFLSDQALEKKRVTARFDEELVKLRQLWGQ
;
A
#
# COMPACT_ATOMS: atom_id res chain seq x y z
N MET A 1 -32.62 34.24 -3.27
CA MET A 1 -31.58 35.21 -2.87
C MET A 1 -30.26 34.61 -3.31
N GLY A 2 -29.75 34.81 -4.54
CA GLY A 2 -29.54 36.09 -5.22
C GLY A 2 -28.16 36.61 -4.85
N VAL A 3 -27.10 36.04 -5.43
CA VAL A 3 -25.74 36.60 -5.36
C VAL A 3 -25.15 36.61 -6.77
N ASP A 4 -25.44 37.70 -7.47
CA ASP A 4 -24.81 38.08 -8.73
C ASP A 4 -23.34 38.41 -8.45
N ALA A 5 -22.43 37.55 -8.92
CA ALA A 5 -21.02 37.88 -9.03
C ALA A 5 -20.81 38.66 -10.33
N SER A 6 -20.94 39.98 -10.24
CA SER A 6 -20.55 40.92 -11.29
C SER A 6 -19.04 40.89 -11.49
N LEU A 7 -18.59 40.18 -12.53
CA LEU A 7 -17.23 40.31 -13.06
C LEU A 7 -17.14 41.65 -13.80
N ALA A 8 -16.64 42.68 -13.10
CA ALA A 8 -16.24 43.94 -13.71
C ALA A 8 -15.18 43.67 -14.80
N GLN A 9 -15.53 43.98 -16.04
CA GLN A 9 -14.63 43.92 -17.20
C GLN A 9 -13.71 45.15 -17.17
N ASP A 10 -12.48 44.94 -16.71
CA ASP A 10 -11.41 45.92 -16.86
C ASP A 10 -10.94 45.91 -18.33
N ASN A 11 -11.47 46.84 -19.12
CA ASN A 11 -11.28 46.92 -20.57
C ASN A 11 -9.87 47.44 -20.92
N LYS A 12 -8.86 46.57 -20.81
CA LYS A 12 -7.59 46.72 -21.53
C LYS A 12 -7.67 45.89 -22.81
N GLY A 13 -8.19 46.52 -23.87
CA GLY A 13 -8.61 45.90 -25.13
C GLY A 13 -7.57 44.96 -25.75
N GLY A 14 -7.91 43.67 -25.78
CA GLY A 14 -7.24 42.66 -26.58
C GLY A 14 -8.15 42.21 -27.72
N ILE A 15 -7.61 42.09 -28.93
CA ILE A 15 -8.37 41.64 -30.12
C ILE A 15 -8.29 40.11 -30.18
N PHE A 16 -9.42 39.43 -30.10
CA PHE A 16 -9.53 38.00 -30.32
C PHE A 16 -9.53 37.71 -31.83
N SER A 17 -8.75 36.73 -32.28
CA SER A 17 -8.73 36.27 -33.66
C SER A 17 -8.76 34.75 -33.75
N CYS A 18 -9.59 34.23 -34.66
CA CYS A 18 -9.68 32.80 -34.98
C CYS A 18 -9.96 32.60 -36.47
N VAL A 19 -9.90 31.36 -36.92
CA VAL A 19 -10.32 30.96 -38.27
C VAL A 19 -11.54 30.05 -38.13
N ASP A 20 -12.65 30.40 -38.77
CA ASP A 20 -13.90 29.63 -38.72
C ASP A 20 -13.79 28.30 -39.50
N GLY A 21 -14.80 27.43 -39.40
CA GLY A 21 -14.82 26.14 -40.12
C GLY A 21 -14.84 26.24 -41.65
N ARG A 22 -14.99 27.45 -42.19
CA ARG A 22 -15.00 27.76 -43.62
C ARG A 22 -13.70 28.45 -44.07
N GLY A 23 -12.70 28.52 -43.20
CA GLY A 23 -11.39 29.11 -43.49
C GLY A 23 -11.35 30.64 -43.42
N ARG A 24 -12.42 31.31 -42.95
CA ARG A 24 -12.45 32.77 -42.83
C ARG A 24 -11.87 33.21 -41.50
N ARG A 25 -11.02 34.24 -41.55
CA ARG A 25 -10.44 34.85 -40.35
C ARG A 25 -11.47 35.79 -39.72
N LEU A 26 -11.80 35.53 -38.47
CA LEU A 26 -12.64 36.38 -37.64
C LEU A 26 -11.75 37.15 -36.66
N THR A 27 -12.10 38.41 -36.41
CA THR A 27 -11.46 39.28 -35.41
C THR A 27 -12.53 40.02 -34.64
N SER A 28 -12.37 40.14 -33.33
CA SER A 28 -13.36 40.76 -32.46
C SER A 28 -12.71 41.26 -31.18
N ASP A 29 -13.17 42.38 -30.64
CA ASP A 29 -12.67 42.92 -29.35
C ASP A 29 -13.20 42.12 -28.13
N ARG A 30 -14.02 41.10 -28.38
CA ARG A 30 -14.59 40.15 -27.41
C ARG A 30 -14.41 38.70 -27.92
N PRO A 31 -14.44 37.68 -27.03
CA PRO A 31 -14.38 36.27 -27.45
C PRO A 31 -15.40 35.94 -28.55
N ILE A 32 -14.98 35.21 -29.56
CA ILE A 32 -15.76 34.93 -30.79
C ILE A 32 -16.61 33.67 -30.56
N PRO A 33 -17.95 33.76 -30.46
CA PRO A 33 -18.81 32.62 -30.19
C PRO A 33 -18.72 31.51 -31.24
N GLU A 34 -18.53 31.87 -32.50
CA GLU A 34 -18.38 30.94 -33.64
C GLU A 34 -17.09 30.11 -33.58
N CYS A 35 -16.17 30.48 -32.69
CA CYS A 35 -14.88 29.82 -32.49
C CYS A 35 -14.74 29.25 -31.08
N LEU A 36 -15.84 28.99 -30.38
CA LEU A 36 -15.81 28.33 -29.07
C LEU A 36 -15.35 26.86 -29.16
N ASP A 37 -15.51 26.22 -30.32
CA ASP A 37 -15.07 24.86 -30.62
C ASP A 37 -13.57 24.74 -30.98
N ARG A 38 -12.85 25.87 -31.06
CA ARG A 38 -11.45 25.92 -31.51
C ARG A 38 -10.62 26.92 -30.71
N GLU A 39 -9.33 26.96 -31.01
CA GLU A 39 -8.43 27.93 -30.40
C GLU A 39 -8.65 29.34 -30.96
N GLN A 40 -8.66 30.32 -30.05
CA GLN A 40 -8.68 31.75 -30.39
C GLN A 40 -7.39 32.39 -29.88
N ARG A 41 -6.82 33.33 -30.62
CA ARG A 41 -5.65 34.11 -30.20
C ARG A 41 -6.11 35.46 -29.68
N GLU A 42 -5.82 35.76 -28.43
CA GLU A 42 -5.96 37.10 -27.87
C GLU A 42 -4.69 37.89 -28.23
N LEU A 43 -4.85 38.96 -29.01
CA LEU A 43 -3.79 39.85 -29.45
C LEU A 43 -3.78 41.10 -28.56
N ASN A 44 -2.59 41.63 -28.25
CA ASN A 44 -2.46 42.94 -27.62
C ASN A 44 -2.73 44.08 -28.62
N SER A 45 -2.73 45.32 -28.14
CA SER A 45 -2.92 46.51 -28.98
C SER A 45 -1.87 46.69 -30.09
N SER A 46 -0.72 46.03 -29.97
CA SER A 46 0.35 46.00 -30.99
C SER A 46 0.24 44.82 -31.96
N GLY A 47 -0.83 44.01 -31.88
CA GLY A 47 -1.07 42.84 -32.74
C GLY A 47 -0.26 41.59 -32.39
N ILE A 48 0.49 41.61 -31.29
CA ILE A 48 1.26 40.47 -30.79
C ILE A 48 0.33 39.54 -29.99
N VAL A 49 0.47 38.22 -30.18
CA VAL A 49 -0.29 37.22 -29.42
C VAL A 49 0.04 37.33 -27.94
N ARG A 50 -0.94 37.75 -27.15
CA ARG A 50 -0.88 37.81 -25.69
C ARG A 50 -1.16 36.45 -25.06
N ARG A 51 -2.17 35.73 -25.57
CA ARG A 51 -2.60 34.42 -25.07
C ARG A 51 -3.32 33.62 -26.16
N ILE A 52 -3.26 32.29 -26.06
CA ILE A 52 -4.13 31.37 -26.81
C ILE A 52 -5.24 30.91 -25.88
N VAL A 53 -6.49 31.17 -26.27
CA VAL A 53 -7.71 30.71 -25.61
C VAL A 53 -8.07 29.34 -26.20
N PRO A 54 -8.05 28.26 -25.40
CA PRO A 54 -8.42 26.94 -25.88
C PRO A 54 -9.93 26.86 -26.17
N PRO A 55 -10.38 25.88 -26.96
CA PRO A 55 -11.79 25.60 -27.16
C PRO A 55 -12.52 25.40 -25.82
N SER A 56 -13.73 25.94 -25.72
CA SER A 56 -14.63 25.65 -24.60
C SER A 56 -15.28 24.29 -24.82
N TYR A 57 -14.65 23.26 -24.29
CA TYR A 57 -15.22 21.92 -24.22
C TYR A 57 -16.53 21.91 -23.42
N THR A 58 -17.49 21.10 -23.86
CA THR A 58 -18.69 20.79 -23.07
C THR A 58 -18.32 20.17 -21.72
N ALA A 59 -19.26 20.17 -20.76
CA ALA A 59 -19.02 19.54 -19.46
C ALA A 59 -18.60 18.06 -19.62
N ASP A 60 -19.26 17.34 -20.53
CA ASP A 60 -19.00 15.93 -20.81
C ASP A 60 -17.64 15.70 -21.48
N GLU A 61 -17.24 16.55 -22.43
CA GLU A 61 -15.93 16.47 -23.06
C GLU A 61 -14.79 16.79 -22.08
N ARG A 62 -14.99 17.78 -21.19
CA ARG A 62 -14.05 18.05 -20.11
C ARG A 62 -13.92 16.88 -19.16
N ALA A 63 -15.03 16.23 -18.81
CA ALA A 63 -15.02 15.04 -17.98
C ALA A 63 -14.25 13.89 -18.64
N LYS A 64 -14.49 13.61 -19.93
CA LYS A 64 -13.75 12.58 -20.69
C LYS A 64 -12.24 12.86 -20.76
N ILE A 65 -11.84 14.11 -21.03
CA ILE A 65 -10.42 14.50 -21.06
C ILE A 65 -9.79 14.37 -19.66
N ALA A 66 -10.51 14.76 -18.61
CA ALA A 66 -10.03 14.63 -17.24
C ALA A 66 -9.87 13.17 -16.82
N ASP A 67 -10.82 12.30 -17.19
CA ASP A 67 -10.75 10.87 -16.94
C ASP A 67 -9.59 10.22 -17.68
N GLN A 68 -9.41 10.53 -18.96
CA GLN A 68 -8.28 10.02 -19.75
C GLN A 68 -6.94 10.44 -19.14
N ARG A 69 -6.80 11.72 -18.77
CA ARG A 69 -5.60 12.23 -18.09
C ARG A 69 -5.38 11.56 -16.73
N ARG A 70 -6.46 11.27 -15.99
CA ARG A 70 -6.37 10.55 -14.70
C ARG A 70 -5.82 9.14 -14.90
N ILE A 71 -6.31 8.41 -15.91
CA ILE A 71 -5.84 7.06 -16.24
C ILE A 71 -4.36 7.11 -16.66
N GLU A 72 -3.98 8.01 -17.55
CA GLU A 72 -2.58 8.16 -18.00
C GLU A 72 -1.62 8.54 -16.86
N ASN A 73 -2.04 9.45 -15.98
CA ASN A 73 -1.24 9.84 -14.83
C ASN A 73 -1.14 8.72 -13.79
N ALA A 74 -2.22 7.95 -13.58
CA ALA A 74 -2.19 6.78 -12.71
C ALA A 74 -1.18 5.73 -13.24
N GLU A 75 -1.17 5.48 -14.54
CA GLU A 75 -0.24 4.54 -15.16
C GLU A 75 1.21 5.00 -15.08
N LYS A 76 1.49 6.28 -15.40
CA LYS A 76 2.83 6.85 -15.22
C LYS A 76 3.30 6.77 -13.77
N SER A 77 2.41 7.04 -12.83
CA SER A 77 2.70 6.95 -11.40
C SER A 77 2.99 5.50 -10.97
N ARG A 78 2.23 4.53 -11.49
CA ARG A 78 2.43 3.10 -11.24
C ARG A 78 3.82 2.64 -11.69
N ILE A 79 4.23 2.98 -12.92
CA ILE A 79 5.55 2.64 -13.46
C ILE A 79 6.68 3.32 -12.66
N ALA A 80 6.50 4.58 -12.28
CA ALA A 80 7.51 5.31 -11.51
C ALA A 80 7.70 4.70 -10.11
N GLU A 81 6.59 4.31 -9.48
CA GLU A 81 6.59 3.65 -8.17
C GLU A 81 7.22 2.24 -8.24
N GLU A 82 6.93 1.46 -9.28
CA GLU A 82 7.58 0.16 -9.51
C GLU A 82 9.10 0.32 -9.63
N LYS A 83 9.57 1.26 -10.46
CA LYS A 83 11.02 1.56 -10.58
C LYS A 83 11.63 2.00 -9.26
N ARG A 84 10.89 2.76 -8.45
CA ARG A 84 11.36 3.19 -7.12
C ARG A 84 11.50 2.00 -6.18
N ARG A 85 10.51 1.10 -6.16
CA ARG A 85 10.53 -0.13 -5.35
C ARG A 85 11.68 -1.06 -5.75
N ASP A 86 11.89 -1.25 -7.05
CA ASP A 86 12.97 -2.09 -7.56
C ASP A 86 14.35 -1.54 -7.17
N ARG A 87 14.55 -0.23 -7.28
CA ARG A 87 15.78 0.42 -6.80
C ARG A 87 15.96 0.29 -5.30
N ALA A 88 14.90 0.48 -4.52
CA ALA A 88 14.97 0.32 -3.07
C ALA A 88 15.34 -1.12 -2.68
N LEU A 89 14.79 -2.12 -3.39
CA LEU A 89 15.10 -3.53 -3.16
C LEU A 89 16.57 -3.85 -3.47
N MET A 90 17.12 -3.35 -4.58
CA MET A 90 18.54 -3.50 -4.89
C MET A 90 19.47 -2.77 -3.93
N ILE A 91 19.07 -1.60 -3.41
CA ILE A 91 19.86 -0.87 -2.41
C ILE A 91 19.92 -1.66 -1.09
N ARG A 92 18.79 -2.22 -0.66
CA ARG A 92 18.73 -3.06 0.56
C ARG A 92 19.48 -4.37 0.37
N TYR A 93 19.32 -5.00 -0.79
CA TYR A 93 19.91 -6.30 -1.12
C TYR A 93 20.75 -6.21 -2.39
N PRO A 94 21.99 -5.72 -2.30
CA PRO A 94 22.86 -5.54 -3.47
C PRO A 94 23.33 -6.87 -4.07
N ASN A 95 23.28 -7.96 -3.31
CA ASN A 95 23.60 -9.30 -3.79
C ASN A 95 22.91 -10.37 -2.93
N ARG A 96 23.00 -11.63 -3.40
CA ARG A 96 22.41 -12.79 -2.73
C ARG A 96 22.91 -13.01 -1.30
N GLY A 97 24.19 -12.76 -1.04
CA GLY A 97 24.76 -12.97 0.30
C GLY A 97 24.12 -12.07 1.36
N VAL A 98 23.85 -10.80 1.02
CA VAL A 98 23.17 -9.87 1.93
C VAL A 98 21.73 -10.31 2.21
N HIS A 99 21.00 -10.69 1.15
CA HIS A 99 19.64 -11.20 1.28
C HIS A 99 19.56 -12.48 2.13
N ASP A 100 20.41 -13.46 1.85
CA ASP A 100 20.40 -14.75 2.55
C ASP A 100 20.82 -14.59 4.02
N LYS A 101 21.70 -13.64 4.33
CA LYS A 101 22.06 -13.27 5.70
C LYS A 101 20.86 -12.67 6.46
N GLU A 102 20.19 -11.67 5.89
CA GLU A 102 19.04 -11.04 6.56
C GLU A 102 17.87 -12.03 6.72
N ARG A 103 17.67 -12.93 5.75
CA ARG A 103 16.72 -14.05 5.87
C ARG A 103 17.08 -14.96 7.05
N ALA A 104 18.35 -15.34 7.17
CA ALA A 104 18.81 -16.21 8.26
C ALA A 104 18.64 -15.53 9.63
N GLU A 105 18.95 -14.24 9.74
CA GLU A 105 18.77 -13.46 10.97
C GLU A 105 17.29 -13.35 11.36
N ALA A 106 16.41 -13.04 10.41
CA ALA A 106 14.97 -12.95 10.67
C ALA A 106 14.35 -14.29 11.08
N LEU A 107 14.74 -15.39 10.41
CA LEU A 107 14.27 -16.73 10.79
C LEU A 107 14.87 -17.19 12.12
N GLY A 108 16.12 -16.84 12.40
CA GLY A 108 16.79 -17.15 13.67
C GLY A 108 16.07 -16.55 14.88
N GLN A 109 15.59 -15.31 14.79
CA GLN A 109 14.81 -14.69 15.86
C GLN A 109 13.51 -15.45 16.15
N ILE A 110 12.83 -15.95 15.12
CA ILE A 110 11.61 -16.76 15.28
C ILE A 110 11.97 -18.11 15.90
N ASP A 111 13.06 -18.72 15.47
CA ASP A 111 13.53 -20.01 15.98
C ASP A 111 13.93 -19.91 17.46
N GLU A 112 14.57 -18.83 17.89
CA GLU A 112 14.87 -18.58 19.32
C GLU A 112 13.60 -18.50 20.17
N VAL A 113 12.54 -17.88 19.64
CA VAL A 113 11.24 -17.79 20.31
C VAL A 113 10.58 -19.17 20.39
N ILE A 114 10.59 -19.95 19.30
CA ILE A 114 10.08 -21.32 19.28
C ILE A 114 10.82 -22.19 20.30
N ASP A 115 12.15 -22.12 20.33
CA ASP A 115 12.98 -22.88 21.27
C ASP A 115 12.66 -22.55 22.73
N ALA A 116 12.40 -21.27 23.04
CA ALA A 116 12.00 -20.84 24.38
C ALA A 116 10.64 -21.44 24.79
N VAL A 117 9.68 -21.48 23.87
CA VAL A 117 8.34 -22.03 24.10
C VAL A 117 8.38 -23.55 24.22
N ASP A 118 9.22 -24.22 23.44
CA ASP A 118 9.43 -25.66 23.55
C ASP A 118 10.07 -26.04 24.89
N LYS A 119 11.05 -25.27 25.36
CA LYS A 119 11.61 -25.44 26.71
C LYS A 119 10.53 -25.27 27.79
N ARG A 120 9.67 -24.27 27.67
CA ARG A 120 8.54 -24.08 28.61
C ARG A 120 7.55 -25.23 28.55
N SER A 121 7.22 -25.71 27.36
CA SER A 121 6.30 -26.84 27.16
C SER A 121 6.85 -28.13 27.77
N LYS A 122 8.16 -28.39 27.64
CA LYS A 122 8.85 -29.51 28.31
C LYS A 122 8.79 -29.39 29.84
N ALA A 123 8.97 -28.19 30.39
CA ALA A 123 8.85 -27.95 31.82
C ALA A 123 7.42 -28.20 32.32
N LEU A 124 6.40 -27.73 31.58
CA LEU A 124 4.99 -28.00 31.89
C LEU A 124 4.66 -29.49 31.82
N ALA A 125 5.23 -30.22 30.86
CA ALA A 125 5.07 -31.67 30.76
C ALA A 125 5.72 -32.42 31.93
N ALA A 126 6.86 -31.94 32.44
CA ALA A 126 7.46 -32.49 33.66
C ALA A 126 6.58 -32.23 34.89
N GLN A 127 6.10 -31.00 35.07
CA GLN A 127 5.15 -30.66 36.13
C GLN A 127 3.87 -31.49 36.06
N ARG A 128 3.38 -31.78 34.85
CA ARG A 128 2.22 -32.64 34.64
C ARG A 128 2.44 -34.04 35.18
N ARG A 129 3.61 -34.63 34.96
CA ARG A 129 3.96 -35.95 35.51
C ARG A 129 4.03 -35.92 37.04
N GLU A 130 4.56 -34.86 37.63
CA GLU A 130 4.57 -34.71 39.10
C GLU A 130 3.15 -34.64 39.67
N ILE A 131 2.25 -33.90 39.01
CA ILE A 131 0.82 -33.84 39.38
C ILE A 131 0.16 -35.21 39.24
N GLU A 132 0.46 -35.95 38.17
CA GLU A 132 -0.07 -37.29 37.95
C GLU A 132 0.40 -38.28 39.03
N LEU A 133 1.65 -38.20 39.48
CA LEU A 133 2.16 -38.98 40.61
C LEU A 133 1.43 -38.61 41.92
N GLU A 134 1.17 -37.33 42.18
CA GLU A 134 0.37 -36.90 43.34
C GLU A 134 -1.09 -37.42 43.27
N LEU A 135 -1.65 -37.55 42.05
CA LEU A 135 -3.00 -38.07 41.82
C LEU A 135 -3.12 -39.57 42.05
N GLU A 136 -2.04 -40.34 42.00
CA GLU A 136 -2.07 -41.79 42.31
C GLU A 136 -2.60 -42.05 43.73
N PHE A 137 -2.28 -41.17 44.69
CA PHE A 137 -2.83 -41.23 46.05
C PHE A 137 -4.36 -41.12 46.09
N TYR A 138 -4.94 -40.45 45.10
CA TYR A 138 -6.39 -40.27 44.91
C TYR A 138 -6.96 -41.22 43.86
N GLN A 139 -6.31 -42.37 43.63
CA GLN A 139 -6.72 -43.38 42.65
C GLN A 139 -6.80 -42.83 41.22
N ASN A 140 -5.98 -41.83 40.90
CA ASN A 140 -5.99 -41.10 39.63
C ASN A 140 -7.35 -40.45 39.29
N ASP A 141 -8.20 -40.20 40.29
CA ASP A 141 -9.48 -39.55 40.13
C ASP A 141 -9.39 -38.09 40.61
N ILE A 142 -9.43 -37.17 39.64
CA ILE A 142 -9.37 -35.73 39.90
C ILE A 142 -10.48 -35.25 40.83
N ASN A 143 -11.66 -35.87 40.81
CA ASN A 143 -12.79 -35.44 41.65
C ASN A 143 -12.58 -35.78 43.13
N LYS A 144 -11.74 -36.79 43.41
CA LYS A 144 -11.33 -37.17 44.77
C LYS A 144 -10.17 -36.34 45.30
N ALA A 145 -9.49 -35.60 44.42
CA ALA A 145 -8.35 -34.78 44.79
C ALA A 145 -8.75 -33.48 45.51
N PRO A 146 -7.93 -32.98 46.45
CA PRO A 146 -8.11 -31.68 47.09
C PRO A 146 -8.21 -30.55 46.08
N ALA A 147 -8.87 -29.46 46.46
CA ALA A 147 -9.08 -28.30 45.57
C ALA A 147 -7.77 -27.72 45.01
N TRP A 148 -6.70 -27.71 45.79
CA TRP A 148 -5.39 -27.21 45.36
C TRP A 148 -4.77 -28.08 44.24
N LEU A 149 -4.95 -29.41 44.30
CA LEU A 149 -4.38 -30.34 43.31
C LEU A 149 -5.17 -30.30 42.00
N ARG A 150 -6.50 -30.19 42.09
CA ARG A 150 -7.37 -29.95 40.92
C ARG A 150 -6.98 -28.66 40.20
N ARG A 151 -6.82 -27.57 40.94
CA ARG A 151 -6.39 -26.28 40.39
C ARG A 151 -5.01 -26.37 39.74
N LYS A 152 -4.04 -27.04 40.38
CA LYS A 152 -2.70 -27.24 39.83
C LYS A 152 -2.75 -28.00 38.49
N PHE A 153 -3.62 -29.00 38.37
CA PHE A 153 -3.84 -29.74 37.13
C PHE A 153 -4.47 -28.87 36.02
N GLU A 154 -5.53 -28.13 36.35
CA GLU A 154 -6.21 -27.21 35.43
C GLU A 154 -5.27 -26.10 34.94
N ASP A 155 -4.57 -25.43 35.86
CA ASP A 155 -3.61 -24.36 35.54
C ASP A 155 -2.48 -24.88 34.61
N ASN A 156 -1.99 -26.10 34.83
CA ASN A 156 -0.98 -26.72 33.96
C ASN A 156 -1.54 -26.98 32.56
N ALA A 157 -2.76 -27.52 32.46
CA ALA A 157 -3.43 -27.79 31.19
C ALA A 157 -3.68 -26.50 30.39
N ASP A 158 -4.16 -25.45 31.04
CA ASP A 158 -4.39 -24.15 30.43
C ASP A 158 -3.08 -23.52 29.94
N GLN A 159 -2.02 -23.56 30.76
CA GLN A 159 -0.70 -23.06 30.35
C GLN A 159 -0.17 -23.82 29.13
N LEU A 160 -0.33 -25.14 29.09
CA LEU A 160 0.13 -25.96 27.94
C LEU A 160 -0.66 -25.62 26.67
N LEU A 161 -1.98 -25.43 26.78
CA LEU A 161 -2.83 -25.03 25.66
C LEU A 161 -2.40 -23.67 25.09
N VAL A 162 -2.06 -22.71 25.95
CA VAL A 162 -1.53 -21.41 25.53
C VAL A 162 -0.19 -21.57 24.80
N GLN A 163 0.74 -22.39 25.32
CA GLN A 163 2.02 -22.63 24.64
C GLN A 163 1.81 -23.27 23.25
N GLN A 164 0.91 -24.25 23.13
CA GLN A 164 0.63 -24.93 21.86
C GLN A 164 0.06 -23.98 20.81
N ARG A 165 -0.88 -23.11 21.19
CA ARG A 165 -1.42 -22.07 20.29
C ARG A 165 -0.31 -21.12 19.83
N PHE A 166 0.52 -20.66 20.77
CA PHE A 166 1.62 -19.78 20.45
C PHE A 166 2.65 -20.42 19.50
N LEU A 167 2.98 -21.72 19.68
CA LEU A 167 3.83 -22.45 18.73
C LEU A 167 3.23 -22.51 17.32
N SER A 168 1.92 -22.77 17.22
CA SER A 168 1.22 -22.75 15.93
C SER A 168 1.33 -21.38 15.26
N ASP A 169 1.13 -20.30 16.02
CA ASP A 169 1.24 -18.93 15.50
C ASP A 169 2.67 -18.61 15.03
N GLN A 170 3.69 -19.00 15.81
CA GLN A 170 5.09 -18.83 15.41
C GLN A 170 5.46 -19.66 14.16
N ALA A 171 4.91 -20.87 14.03
CA ALA A 171 5.13 -21.69 12.83
C ALA A 171 4.50 -21.06 11.58
N LEU A 172 3.32 -20.44 11.70
CA LEU A 172 2.70 -19.67 10.63
C LEU A 172 3.51 -18.42 10.29
N GLU A 173 4.02 -17.71 11.31
CA GLU A 173 4.86 -16.54 11.11
C GLU A 173 6.17 -16.91 10.38
N LYS A 174 6.82 -18.00 10.78
CA LYS A 174 8.01 -18.52 10.08
C LYS A 174 7.72 -18.78 8.60
N LYS A 175 6.57 -19.40 8.29
CA LYS A 175 6.14 -19.63 6.90
C LYS A 175 5.89 -18.32 6.15
N ARG A 176 5.23 -17.34 6.78
CA ARG A 176 4.96 -16.02 6.19
C ARG A 176 6.24 -15.27 5.86
N VAL A 177 7.19 -15.23 6.80
CA VAL A 177 8.50 -14.60 6.60
C VAL A 177 9.27 -15.31 5.50
N THR A 178 9.29 -16.64 5.51
CA THR A 178 9.92 -17.45 4.45
C THR A 178 9.35 -17.11 3.07
N ALA A 179 8.02 -17.13 2.92
CA ALA A 179 7.36 -16.82 1.65
C ALA A 179 7.67 -15.41 1.17
N ARG A 180 7.68 -14.41 2.06
CA ARG A 180 8.05 -13.04 1.72
C ARG A 180 9.48 -12.94 1.17
N PHE A 181 10.46 -13.56 1.84
CA PHE A 181 11.84 -13.57 1.35
C PHE A 181 11.97 -14.32 0.03
N ASP A 182 11.21 -15.40 -0.16
CA ASP A 182 11.24 -16.16 -1.41
C ASP A 182 10.66 -15.34 -2.58
N GLU A 183 9.57 -14.59 -2.35
CA GLU A 183 9.00 -13.62 -3.32
C GLU A 183 9.98 -12.48 -3.64
N GLU A 184 10.59 -11.87 -2.61
CA GLU A 184 11.63 -10.84 -2.76
C GLU A 184 12.81 -11.38 -3.60
N LEU A 185 13.23 -12.62 -3.35
CA LEU A 185 14.33 -13.27 -4.07
C LEU A 185 14.02 -13.50 -5.55
N VAL A 186 12.77 -13.82 -5.92
CA VAL A 186 12.37 -13.96 -7.33
C VAL A 186 12.61 -12.65 -8.09
N LYS A 187 12.18 -11.52 -7.52
CA LYS A 187 12.37 -10.21 -8.13
C LYS A 187 13.84 -9.80 -8.15
N LEU A 188 14.57 -10.01 -7.05
CA LEU A 188 16.00 -9.69 -6.96
C LEU A 188 16.85 -10.45 -7.98
N ARG A 189 16.58 -11.74 -8.23
CA ARG A 189 17.29 -12.52 -9.26
C ARG A 189 17.16 -11.90 -10.65
N GLN A 190 16.00 -11.33 -10.97
CA GLN A 190 15.81 -10.62 -12.23
C GLN A 190 16.60 -9.31 -12.26
N LEU A 191 16.57 -8.56 -11.15
CA LEU A 191 17.24 -7.26 -11.04
C LEU A 191 18.77 -7.35 -11.03
N TRP A 192 19.35 -8.38 -10.42
CA TRP A 192 20.81 -8.59 -10.43
C TRP A 192 21.33 -9.13 -11.78
N GLY A 193 20.44 -9.69 -12.61
CA GLY A 193 20.78 -10.24 -13.93
C GLY A 193 20.58 -9.26 -15.09
N GLN A 194 20.08 -8.05 -14.81
CA GLN A 194 19.95 -6.94 -15.76
C GLN A 194 21.24 -6.11 -15.79
#